data_AF-A0A066XI12-F1
#
_entry.id   AF-A0A066XI12-F1
#
_cell.length_a   1.000
_cell.length_b   1.000
_cell.length_c   1.000
_cell.angle_alpha   90.00
_cell.angle_beta   90.00
_cell.angle_gamma   90.00
#
_symmetry.space_group_name_H-M   'P 1'
#
loop_
_entity.id
_entity.type
_entity.pdbx_description
1 polymer ?
#
loop_
_entity_poly.entity_id
_entity_poly.type
_entity_poly.pdbx_seq_one_letter_code
_entity_poly.pdbx_strand_id
1 'polypeptide(L)'
;MGLRCCGHGKVIDLEDNATSVSAAVDRYIAHRVSELSKLKRYTDDTSDKVRQYLLSNAEGTFLWVSLVCQELEKTHRLLALKTIESFPSGLDVLYERMMKQIQEEGNAEICMPILALMAMTYRPPSLAESTTLIGHPADDPRSVQDIVELCGSFFTVREDTIYFVHQSAKDFLLTKEYEAFNQILPRGVARQHHIIFSRSLNGLSRTLRRKVDELQLFAVCIYEVSPPEPNET
;
A
#
# COMPACT_ATOMS: atom_id res chain seq x y z
N MET A 1 37.92 -22.84 -2.89
CA MET A 1 39.08 -21.95 -3.17
C MET A 1 38.74 -20.58 -2.63
N GLY A 2 39.39 -20.19 -1.53
CA GLY A 2 39.05 -18.96 -0.80
C GLY A 2 39.86 -17.77 -1.27
N LEU A 3 39.18 -16.66 -1.54
CA LEU A 3 39.80 -15.34 -1.63
C LEU A 3 39.59 -14.64 -0.29
N ARG A 4 40.71 -14.33 0.39
CA ARG A 4 40.72 -13.45 1.56
C ARG A 4 40.70 -12.01 1.06
N CYS A 5 39.72 -11.22 1.52
CA CYS A 5 39.83 -9.78 1.57
C CYS A 5 39.96 -9.35 3.03
N CYS A 6 41.05 -8.64 3.34
CA CYS A 6 41.26 -7.99 4.62
C CYS A 6 40.34 -6.77 4.75
N GLY A 7 39.36 -6.89 5.64
CA GLY A 7 38.46 -5.83 6.09
C GLY A 7 37.48 -6.50 7.04
N HIS A 8 37.09 -5.83 8.14
CA HIS A 8 36.22 -6.38 9.20
C HIS A 8 34.75 -6.64 8.73
N GLY A 9 34.56 -7.18 7.53
CA GLY A 9 33.29 -7.70 7.07
C GLY A 9 32.98 -8.97 7.85
N LYS A 10 32.02 -8.88 8.78
CA LYS A 10 31.34 -10.07 9.30
C LYS A 10 30.90 -10.89 8.09
N VAL A 11 31.43 -12.11 7.97
CA VAL A 11 30.88 -13.11 7.07
C VAL A 11 29.46 -13.35 7.55
N ILE A 12 28.47 -12.95 6.75
CA ILE A 12 27.06 -13.24 7.01
C ILE A 12 26.91 -14.71 6.64
N ASP A 13 26.95 -15.57 7.66
CA ASP A 13 26.54 -16.95 7.49
C ASP A 13 25.02 -16.96 7.32
N LEU A 14 24.58 -17.33 6.12
CA LEU A 14 23.18 -17.27 5.71
C LEU A 14 22.34 -18.31 6.45
N GLU A 15 22.93 -19.44 6.86
CA GLU A 15 22.22 -20.51 7.59
C GLU A 15 22.00 -20.13 9.06
N ASP A 16 23.01 -19.59 9.73
CA ASP A 16 22.89 -19.02 11.08
C ASP A 16 21.93 -17.83 11.12
N ASN A 17 21.91 -17.02 10.05
CA ASN A 17 20.96 -15.92 9.94
C ASN A 17 19.53 -16.42 9.74
N ALA A 18 19.31 -17.43 8.89
CA ALA A 18 17.98 -18.00 8.66
C ALA A 18 17.39 -18.63 9.94
N THR A 19 18.20 -19.39 10.69
CA THR A 19 17.78 -19.97 11.98
C THR A 19 17.50 -18.90 13.03
N SER A 20 18.33 -17.86 13.11
CA SER A 20 18.12 -16.72 14.01
C SER A 20 16.84 -15.94 13.67
N VAL A 21 16.57 -15.71 12.38
CA VAL A 21 15.34 -15.04 11.91
C VAL A 21 14.12 -15.90 12.25
N SER A 22 14.14 -17.20 11.95
CA SER A 22 13.03 -18.09 12.29
C SER A 22 12.73 -18.08 13.79
N ALA A 23 13.77 -18.20 14.65
CA ALA A 23 13.58 -18.14 16.10
C ALA A 23 13.03 -16.77 16.58
N ALA A 24 13.39 -15.68 15.89
CA ALA A 24 12.84 -14.36 16.20
C ALA A 24 11.37 -14.24 15.79
N VAL A 25 10.97 -14.84 14.66
CA VAL A 25 9.57 -14.91 14.21
C VAL A 25 8.74 -15.75 15.19
N ASP A 26 9.25 -16.89 15.65
CA ASP A 26 8.55 -17.74 16.62
C ASP A 26 8.27 -16.99 17.93
N ARG A 27 9.28 -16.24 18.43
CA ARG A 27 9.10 -15.38 19.61
C ARG A 27 8.08 -14.27 19.35
N TYR A 28 8.12 -13.67 18.16
CA TYR A 28 7.14 -12.66 17.77
C TYR A 28 5.72 -13.23 17.71
N ILE A 29 5.53 -14.42 17.15
CA ILE A 29 4.25 -15.15 17.14
C ILE A 29 3.76 -15.36 18.56
N ALA A 30 4.61 -15.91 19.45
CA ALA A 30 4.23 -16.16 20.84
C ALA A 30 3.78 -14.87 21.55
N HIS A 31 4.50 -13.77 21.33
CA HIS A 31 4.14 -12.47 21.87
C HIS A 31 2.79 -11.95 21.31
N ARG A 32 2.60 -11.98 19.99
CA ARG A 32 1.38 -11.48 19.33
C ARG A 32 0.15 -12.30 19.70
N VAL A 33 0.28 -13.61 19.81
CA VAL A 33 -0.83 -14.48 20.26
C VAL A 33 -1.21 -14.19 21.71
N SER A 34 -0.22 -13.94 22.59
CA SER A 34 -0.50 -13.54 23.98
C SER A 34 -1.31 -12.24 24.05
N GLU A 35 -0.93 -11.23 23.25
CA GLU A 35 -1.65 -9.96 23.19
C GLU A 35 -3.07 -10.13 22.61
N LEU A 36 -3.21 -10.89 21.53
CA LEU A 36 -4.51 -11.22 20.94
C LEU A 36 -5.42 -11.96 21.93
N SER A 37 -4.86 -12.92 22.67
CA SER A 37 -5.61 -13.70 23.66
C SER A 37 -6.19 -12.80 24.75
N LYS A 38 -5.41 -11.83 25.26
CA LYS A 38 -5.90 -10.81 26.21
C LYS A 38 -6.96 -9.91 25.60
N LEU A 39 -6.70 -9.37 24.40
CA LEU A 39 -7.58 -8.43 23.72
C LEU A 39 -8.94 -9.06 23.37
N LYS A 40 -8.93 -10.30 22.86
CA LYS A 40 -10.11 -11.01 22.36
C LYS A 40 -10.72 -11.98 23.36
N ARG A 41 -10.09 -12.16 24.51
CA ARG A 41 -10.47 -13.11 25.57
C ARG A 41 -10.57 -14.53 25.01
N TYR A 42 -9.51 -14.96 24.32
CA TYR A 42 -9.41 -16.32 23.81
C TYR A 42 -9.29 -17.33 24.97
N THR A 43 -9.81 -18.53 24.74
CA THR A 43 -9.50 -19.68 25.59
C THR A 43 -8.09 -20.16 25.28
N ASP A 44 -7.48 -20.92 26.21
CA ASP A 44 -6.18 -21.53 25.99
C ASP A 44 -6.16 -22.38 24.70
N ASP A 45 -7.22 -23.18 24.48
CA ASP A 45 -7.39 -23.97 23.24
C ASP A 45 -7.40 -23.10 21.97
N THR A 46 -8.11 -21.96 21.97
CA THR A 46 -8.13 -21.06 20.81
C THR A 46 -6.75 -20.43 20.61
N SER A 47 -6.11 -19.99 21.68
CA SER A 47 -4.78 -19.39 21.67
C SER A 47 -3.73 -20.36 21.11
N ASP A 48 -3.77 -21.63 21.54
CA ASP A 48 -2.86 -22.67 21.07
C ASP A 48 -3.07 -22.99 19.59
N LYS A 49 -4.31 -23.11 19.13
CA LYS A 49 -4.62 -23.34 17.71
C LYS A 49 -4.16 -22.18 16.83
N VAL A 50 -4.39 -20.94 17.25
CA VAL A 50 -3.90 -19.76 16.54
C VAL A 50 -2.37 -19.78 16.48
N ARG A 51 -1.69 -20.03 17.60
CA ARG A 51 -0.23 -20.11 17.65
C ARG A 51 0.32 -21.19 16.71
N GLN A 52 -0.24 -22.39 16.78
CA GLN A 52 0.22 -23.52 15.95
C GLN A 52 0.02 -23.22 14.46
N TYR A 53 -1.11 -22.60 14.10
CA TYR A 53 -1.35 -22.21 12.71
C TYR A 53 -0.33 -21.20 12.22
N LEU A 54 -0.06 -20.15 13.00
CA LEU A 54 0.90 -19.11 12.63
C LEU A 54 2.32 -19.68 12.47
N LEU A 55 2.76 -20.56 13.38
CA LEU A 55 4.09 -21.20 13.30
C LEU A 55 4.24 -22.03 12.01
N SER A 56 3.20 -22.76 11.61
CA SER A 56 3.26 -23.64 10.44
C SER A 56 3.16 -22.91 9.09
N ASN A 57 2.63 -21.69 9.05
CA ASN A 57 2.30 -20.99 7.79
C ASN A 57 3.08 -19.68 7.57
N ALA A 58 3.75 -19.16 8.60
CA ALA A 58 4.45 -17.88 8.49
C ALA A 58 5.72 -17.93 7.63
N GLU A 59 6.31 -19.11 7.41
CA GLU A 59 7.53 -19.29 6.61
C GLU A 59 8.67 -18.32 7.00
N GLY A 60 8.82 -18.05 8.30
CA GLY A 60 9.83 -17.11 8.80
C GLY A 60 9.56 -15.64 8.45
N THR A 61 8.32 -15.26 8.15
CA THR A 61 7.95 -13.91 7.71
C THR A 61 7.17 -13.14 8.79
N PHE A 62 7.81 -12.12 9.39
CA PHE A 62 7.16 -11.21 10.33
C PHE A 62 5.93 -10.51 9.75
N LEU A 63 6.02 -10.06 8.49
CA LEU A 63 4.94 -9.36 7.81
C LEU A 63 3.70 -10.23 7.72
N TRP A 64 3.83 -11.48 7.28
CA TRP A 64 2.71 -12.42 7.17
C TRP A 64 2.00 -12.57 8.52
N VAL A 65 2.76 -12.80 9.60
CA VAL A 65 2.22 -12.90 10.97
C VAL A 65 1.50 -11.61 11.36
N SER A 66 2.08 -10.44 11.06
CA SER A 66 1.48 -9.16 11.41
C SER A 66 0.14 -8.93 10.69
N LEU A 67 0.03 -9.34 9.42
CA LEU A 67 -1.19 -9.23 8.62
C LEU A 67 -2.30 -10.13 9.17
N VAL A 68 -1.98 -11.39 9.49
CA VAL A 68 -2.96 -12.32 10.08
C VAL A 68 -3.41 -11.80 11.46
N CYS A 69 -2.48 -11.34 12.29
CA CYS A 69 -2.82 -10.79 13.60
C CYS A 69 -3.70 -9.54 13.49
N GLN A 70 -3.42 -8.64 12.54
CA GLN A 70 -4.23 -7.44 12.31
C GLN A 70 -5.67 -7.81 11.90
N GLU A 71 -5.85 -8.86 11.10
CA GLU A 71 -7.19 -9.32 10.75
C GLU A 71 -7.91 -9.95 11.96
N LEU A 72 -7.19 -10.70 12.79
CA LEU A 72 -7.73 -11.24 14.04
C LEU A 72 -8.12 -10.14 15.04
N GLU A 73 -7.38 -9.03 15.08
CA GLU A 73 -7.72 -7.85 15.89
C GLU A 73 -9.04 -7.20 15.47
N LYS A 74 -9.47 -7.36 14.22
CA LYS A 74 -10.78 -6.88 13.72
C LYS A 74 -11.88 -7.95 13.83
N THR A 75 -11.49 -9.21 13.74
CA THR A 75 -12.39 -10.37 13.74
C THR A 75 -13.07 -10.58 15.12
N HIS A 76 -14.35 -10.98 15.11
CA HIS A 76 -15.04 -11.41 16.33
C HIS A 76 -14.43 -12.72 16.87
N ARG A 77 -14.24 -12.85 18.19
CA ARG A 77 -13.47 -13.96 18.79
C ARG A 77 -13.94 -15.37 18.37
N LEU A 78 -15.24 -15.56 18.12
CA LEU A 78 -15.82 -16.85 17.71
C LEU A 78 -15.45 -17.26 16.27
N LEU A 79 -14.99 -16.32 15.45
CA LEU A 79 -14.61 -16.54 14.07
C LEU A 79 -13.09 -16.68 13.90
N ALA A 80 -12.30 -16.57 14.97
CA ALA A 80 -10.83 -16.54 14.89
C ALA A 80 -10.23 -17.73 14.12
N LEU A 81 -10.69 -18.96 14.40
CA LEU A 81 -10.20 -20.16 13.73
C LEU A 81 -10.56 -20.18 12.23
N LYS A 82 -11.81 -19.80 11.91
CA LYS A 82 -12.23 -19.66 10.52
C LYS A 82 -11.44 -18.57 9.78
N THR A 83 -11.11 -17.49 10.48
CA THR A 83 -10.29 -16.41 9.92
C THR A 83 -8.89 -16.89 9.62
N ILE A 84 -8.16 -17.50 10.56
CA ILE A 84 -6.79 -17.97 10.28
C ILE A 84 -6.76 -19.00 9.15
N GLU A 85 -7.75 -19.90 9.06
CA GLU A 85 -7.85 -20.90 7.98
C GLU A 85 -8.02 -20.28 6.59
N SER A 86 -8.48 -19.03 6.52
CA SER A 86 -8.55 -18.29 5.25
C SER A 86 -7.19 -17.72 4.81
N PHE A 87 -6.19 -17.62 5.69
CA PHE A 87 -4.87 -17.06 5.37
C PHE A 87 -3.92 -18.16 4.88
N PRO A 88 -3.55 -18.18 3.60
CA PRO A 88 -2.65 -19.20 3.07
C PRO A 88 -1.22 -19.04 3.60
N SER A 89 -0.42 -20.10 3.48
CA SER A 89 1.01 -20.08 3.81
C SER A 89 1.79 -19.11 2.93
N GLY A 90 2.69 -18.34 3.52
CA GLY A 90 3.58 -17.43 2.81
C GLY A 90 2.90 -16.16 2.25
N LEU A 91 3.73 -15.18 1.85
CA LEU A 91 3.25 -13.87 1.38
C LEU A 91 2.67 -13.90 -0.03
N ASP A 92 3.25 -14.68 -0.95
CA ASP A 92 2.84 -14.65 -2.36
C ASP A 92 1.39 -15.14 -2.51
N VAL A 93 1.08 -16.29 -1.92
CA VAL A 93 -0.28 -16.86 -1.93
C VAL A 93 -1.25 -15.95 -1.16
N LEU A 94 -0.77 -15.27 -0.12
CA LEU A 94 -1.57 -14.28 0.61
C LEU A 94 -1.93 -13.09 -0.28
N TYR A 95 -0.98 -12.55 -1.04
CA TYR A 95 -1.24 -11.47 -1.98
C TYR A 95 -2.14 -11.91 -3.14
N GLU A 96 -1.96 -13.13 -3.67
CA GLU A 96 -2.88 -13.69 -4.69
C GLU A 96 -4.32 -13.77 -4.16
N ARG A 97 -4.49 -14.24 -2.92
CA ARG A 97 -5.80 -14.25 -2.26
C ARG A 97 -6.38 -12.84 -2.15
N MET A 98 -5.58 -11.85 -1.73
CA MET A 98 -6.04 -10.46 -1.60
C MET A 98 -6.48 -9.89 -2.96
N MET A 99 -5.72 -10.16 -4.03
CA MET A 99 -6.10 -9.77 -5.39
C MET A 99 -7.40 -10.43 -5.84
N LYS A 100 -7.56 -11.72 -5.54
CA LYS A 100 -8.80 -12.46 -5.83
C LYS A 100 -10.00 -11.91 -5.07
N GLN A 101 -9.83 -11.56 -3.79
CA GLN A 101 -10.89 -10.95 -2.98
C GLN A 101 -11.35 -9.61 -3.57
N ILE A 102 -10.42 -8.76 -4.01
CA ILE A 102 -10.74 -7.50 -4.70
C ILE A 102 -11.63 -7.76 -5.94
N GLN A 103 -11.40 -8.85 -6.67
CA GLN A 103 -12.20 -9.23 -7.82
C GLN A 103 -13.58 -9.75 -7.44
N GLU A 104 -13.64 -10.69 -6.49
CA GLU A 104 -14.88 -11.35 -6.06
C GLU A 104 -15.85 -10.37 -5.38
N GLU A 105 -15.34 -9.34 -4.70
CA GLU A 105 -16.14 -8.28 -4.09
C GLU A 105 -16.60 -7.21 -5.10
N GLY A 106 -16.22 -7.33 -6.38
CA GLY A 106 -16.59 -6.36 -7.42
C GLY A 106 -15.79 -5.06 -7.38
N ASN A 107 -14.70 -5.01 -6.61
CA ASN A 107 -13.89 -3.81 -6.39
C ASN A 107 -12.77 -3.63 -7.43
N ALA A 108 -12.62 -4.55 -8.38
CA ALA A 108 -11.52 -4.55 -9.34
C ALA A 108 -11.44 -3.28 -10.20
N GLU A 109 -12.55 -2.79 -10.74
CA GLU A 109 -12.56 -1.58 -11.59
C GLU A 109 -12.01 -0.35 -10.85
N ILE A 110 -12.19 -0.32 -9.54
CA ILE A 110 -11.82 0.79 -8.68
C ILE A 110 -10.40 0.62 -8.12
N CYS A 111 -10.01 -0.60 -7.74
CA CYS A 111 -8.72 -0.87 -7.07
C CYS A 111 -7.55 -1.04 -8.04
N MET A 112 -7.75 -1.63 -9.22
CA MET A 112 -6.65 -1.90 -10.17
C MET A 112 -5.92 -0.61 -10.61
N PRO A 113 -6.60 0.53 -10.87
CA PRO A 113 -5.92 1.78 -11.20
C PRO A 113 -4.94 2.27 -10.12
N ILE A 114 -5.31 2.19 -8.83
CA ILE A 114 -4.42 2.64 -7.76
C ILE A 114 -3.28 1.65 -7.53
N LEU A 115 -3.53 0.33 -7.65
CA LEU A 115 -2.50 -0.71 -7.59
C LEU A 115 -1.46 -0.49 -8.69
N ALA A 116 -1.90 -0.24 -9.92
CA ALA A 116 -1.04 0.05 -11.06
C ALA A 116 -0.27 1.37 -10.89
N LEU A 117 -0.91 2.43 -10.40
CA LEU A 117 -0.26 3.71 -10.15
C LEU A 117 0.88 3.54 -9.13
N MET A 118 0.56 2.96 -7.98
CA MET A 118 1.51 2.75 -6.88
C MET A 118 2.69 1.86 -7.29
N ALA A 119 2.43 0.82 -8.07
CA ALA A 119 3.47 -0.07 -8.57
C ALA A 119 4.43 0.65 -9.55
N MET A 120 3.93 1.60 -10.35
CA MET A 120 4.72 2.29 -11.38
C MET A 120 5.43 3.57 -10.91
N THR A 121 4.99 4.18 -9.81
CA THR A 121 5.61 5.40 -9.32
C THR A 121 6.93 5.10 -8.60
N TYR A 122 7.93 5.93 -8.85
CA TYR A 122 9.22 5.85 -8.15
C TYR A 122 9.08 6.30 -6.69
N ARG A 123 8.38 7.42 -6.47
CA ARG A 123 8.04 7.90 -5.13
C ARG A 123 6.55 7.65 -4.80
N PRO A 124 6.23 7.39 -3.54
CA PRO A 124 4.86 7.49 -3.00
C PRO A 124 4.16 8.79 -3.45
N PRO A 125 3.01 8.70 -4.15
CA PRO A 125 2.19 9.86 -4.47
C PRO A 125 1.32 10.26 -3.27
N SER A 126 0.97 11.54 -3.18
CA SER A 126 -0.07 11.99 -2.25
C SER A 126 -1.47 11.54 -2.70
N LEU A 127 -2.46 11.62 -1.81
CA LEU A 127 -3.87 11.40 -2.14
C LEU A 127 -4.31 12.35 -3.27
N ALA A 128 -3.94 13.63 -3.19
CA ALA A 128 -4.30 14.64 -4.19
C ALA A 128 -3.63 14.39 -5.57
N GLU A 129 -2.36 13.98 -5.56
CA GLU A 129 -1.68 13.56 -6.79
C GLU A 129 -2.39 12.35 -7.40
N SER A 130 -2.72 11.36 -6.55
CA SER A 130 -3.39 10.14 -6.97
C SER A 130 -4.76 10.39 -7.58
N THR A 131 -5.56 11.32 -7.05
CA THR A 131 -6.84 11.74 -7.66
C THR A 131 -6.65 12.16 -9.12
N THR A 132 -5.60 12.93 -9.40
CA THR A 132 -5.29 13.37 -10.77
C THR A 132 -4.80 12.22 -11.64
N LEU A 133 -4.03 11.29 -11.07
CA LEU A 133 -3.31 10.25 -11.81
C LEU A 133 -4.12 8.97 -12.07
N ILE A 134 -5.07 8.61 -11.20
CA ILE A 134 -5.93 7.43 -11.43
C ILE A 134 -7.13 7.76 -12.33
N GLY A 135 -7.55 9.03 -12.37
CA GLY A 135 -8.73 9.47 -13.12
C GLY A 135 -10.02 8.91 -12.51
N HIS A 136 -11.05 8.72 -13.34
CA HIS A 136 -12.30 8.10 -12.88
C HIS A 136 -12.04 6.66 -12.42
N PRO A 137 -12.57 6.22 -11.26
CA PRO A 137 -13.72 6.77 -10.51
C PRO A 137 -13.42 7.81 -9.41
N ALA A 138 -12.18 8.29 -9.24
CA ALA A 138 -11.87 9.22 -8.15
C ALA A 138 -11.99 10.68 -8.59
N ASP A 139 -12.98 11.36 -8.03
CA ASP A 139 -13.22 12.78 -8.29
C ASP A 139 -12.62 13.69 -7.19
N ASP A 140 -12.33 13.14 -6.00
CA ASP A 140 -11.68 13.86 -4.90
C ASP A 140 -10.72 12.98 -4.04
N PRO A 141 -9.87 13.57 -3.18
CA PRO A 141 -8.90 12.83 -2.35
C PRO A 141 -9.51 11.85 -1.34
N ARG A 142 -10.73 12.08 -0.83
CA ARG A 142 -11.42 11.14 0.07
C ARG A 142 -11.84 9.90 -0.69
N SER A 143 -12.32 10.05 -1.93
CA SER A 143 -12.57 8.89 -2.79
C SER A 143 -11.31 8.05 -2.95
N VAL A 144 -10.14 8.66 -3.16
CA VAL A 144 -8.87 7.91 -3.22
C VAL A 144 -8.57 7.18 -1.91
N GLN A 145 -8.82 7.82 -0.77
CA GLN A 145 -8.64 7.19 0.53
C GLN A 145 -9.55 5.97 0.70
N ASP A 146 -10.83 6.06 0.32
CA ASP A 146 -11.76 4.93 0.35
C ASP A 146 -11.26 3.78 -0.55
N ILE A 147 -10.73 4.11 -1.74
CA ILE A 147 -10.15 3.12 -2.66
C ILE A 147 -8.91 2.44 -2.05
N VAL A 148 -8.05 3.20 -1.37
CA VAL A 148 -6.89 2.68 -0.66
C VAL A 148 -7.32 1.70 0.44
N GLU A 149 -8.40 2.00 1.16
CA GLU A 149 -8.98 1.11 2.17
C GLU A 149 -9.56 -0.18 1.55
N LEU A 150 -10.20 -0.09 0.37
CA LEU A 150 -10.67 -1.27 -0.39
C LEU A 150 -9.54 -2.17 -0.88
N CYS A 151 -8.35 -1.61 -1.14
CA CYS A 151 -7.15 -2.40 -1.45
C CYS A 151 -6.61 -3.14 -0.21
N GLY A 152 -7.23 -2.98 0.97
CA GLY A 152 -6.89 -3.68 2.20
C GLY A 152 -5.43 -3.46 2.59
N SER A 153 -4.75 -4.54 2.95
CA SER A 153 -3.38 -4.47 3.48
C SER A 153 -2.27 -4.28 2.43
N PHE A 154 -2.60 -3.91 1.18
CA PHE A 154 -1.59 -3.49 0.21
C PHE A 154 -1.00 -2.14 0.61
N PHE A 155 -1.82 -1.24 1.14
CA PHE A 155 -1.47 0.17 1.31
C PHE A 155 -1.70 0.69 2.73
N THR A 156 -1.04 1.80 3.03
CA THR A 156 -1.27 2.62 4.22
C THR A 156 -1.12 4.09 3.85
N VAL A 157 -1.87 4.96 4.51
CA VAL A 157 -1.77 6.42 4.32
C VAL A 157 -1.03 7.02 5.52
N ARG A 158 -0.02 7.85 5.24
CA ARG A 158 0.72 8.63 6.24
C ARG A 158 0.87 10.05 5.73
N GLU A 159 0.39 11.04 6.49
CA GLU A 159 0.48 12.47 6.12
C GLU A 159 0.02 12.70 4.66
N ASP A 160 -1.19 12.20 4.34
CA ASP A 160 -1.79 12.25 3.01
C ASP A 160 -1.00 11.59 1.88
N THR A 161 0.00 10.77 2.20
CA THR A 161 0.83 10.04 1.23
C THR A 161 0.56 8.55 1.31
N ILE A 162 0.34 7.94 0.14
CA ILE A 162 0.02 6.51 0.02
C ILE A 162 1.32 5.72 -0.03
N TYR A 163 1.49 4.73 0.83
CA TYR A 163 2.64 3.83 0.85
C TYR A 163 2.18 2.39 0.70
N PHE A 164 3.01 1.54 0.11
CA PHE A 164 2.89 0.11 0.33
C PHE A 164 3.13 -0.20 1.82
N VAL A 165 2.35 -1.13 2.38
CA VAL A 165 2.62 -1.64 3.74
C VAL A 165 4.04 -2.23 3.81
N HIS A 166 4.47 -2.89 2.74
CA HIS A 166 5.83 -3.42 2.61
C HIS A 166 6.26 -3.54 1.15
N GLN A 167 7.56 -3.48 0.88
CA GLN A 167 8.12 -3.55 -0.48
C GLN A 167 7.78 -4.86 -1.20
N SER A 168 7.66 -5.97 -0.47
CA SER A 168 7.24 -7.28 -1.02
C SER A 168 5.91 -7.23 -1.78
N ALA A 169 4.98 -6.36 -1.37
CA ALA A 169 3.72 -6.19 -2.07
C ALA A 169 3.92 -5.57 -3.46
N LYS A 170 4.83 -4.59 -3.57
CA LYS A 170 5.20 -3.99 -4.85
C LYS A 170 5.93 -5.01 -5.73
N ASP A 171 6.84 -5.78 -5.15
CA ASP A 171 7.61 -6.79 -5.87
C ASP A 171 6.69 -7.89 -6.42
N PHE A 172 5.72 -8.34 -5.62
CA PHE A 172 4.67 -9.27 -6.04
C PHE A 172 3.88 -8.73 -7.25
N LEU A 173 3.38 -7.49 -7.18
CA LEU A 173 2.61 -6.86 -8.27
C LEU A 173 3.41 -6.70 -9.57
N LEU A 174 4.74 -6.64 -9.48
CA LEU A 174 5.66 -6.41 -10.61
C LEU A 174 6.32 -7.68 -11.16
N THR A 175 6.07 -8.83 -10.53
CA THR A 175 6.60 -10.13 -10.97
C THR A 175 5.68 -10.70 -12.05
N LYS A 176 6.23 -10.92 -13.26
CA LYS A 176 5.46 -11.22 -14.48
C LYS A 176 4.79 -12.59 -14.46
N GLU A 177 5.29 -13.46 -13.61
CA GLU A 177 4.83 -14.83 -13.43
C GLU A 177 3.49 -14.88 -12.70
N TYR A 178 3.16 -13.87 -11.88
CA TYR A 178 1.87 -13.80 -11.20
C TYR A 178 0.80 -13.14 -12.08
N GLU A 179 -0.42 -13.66 -11.99
CA GLU A 179 -1.59 -13.13 -12.69
C GLU A 179 -1.87 -11.66 -12.33
N ALA A 180 -1.54 -11.26 -11.09
CA ALA A 180 -1.67 -9.89 -10.61
C ALA A 180 -0.99 -8.87 -11.54
N PHE A 181 0.17 -9.20 -12.13
CA PHE A 181 0.87 -8.33 -13.07
C PHE A 181 0.00 -7.98 -14.29
N ASN A 182 -0.64 -8.99 -14.89
CA ASN A 182 -1.51 -8.78 -16.05
C ASN A 182 -2.83 -8.10 -15.67
N GLN A 183 -3.32 -8.31 -14.45
CA GLN A 183 -4.52 -7.64 -13.94
C GLN A 183 -4.31 -6.13 -13.75
N ILE A 184 -3.19 -5.73 -13.15
CA ILE A 184 -2.90 -4.30 -12.91
C ILE A 184 -2.28 -3.61 -14.15
N LEU A 185 -1.59 -4.35 -15.02
CA LEU A 185 -0.92 -3.81 -16.21
C LEU A 185 -1.36 -4.55 -17.49
N PRO A 186 -2.67 -4.54 -17.85
CA PRO A 186 -3.20 -5.33 -18.97
C PRO A 186 -2.63 -4.93 -20.34
N ARG A 187 -2.04 -3.75 -20.44
CA ARG A 187 -1.37 -3.24 -21.66
C ARG A 187 0.15 -3.07 -21.47
N GLY A 188 0.68 -3.62 -20.39
CA GLY A 188 2.08 -3.56 -20.02
C GLY A 188 2.55 -2.22 -19.43
N VAL A 189 3.77 -2.27 -18.88
CA VAL A 189 4.45 -1.18 -18.16
C VAL A 189 4.54 0.11 -18.99
N ALA A 190 4.97 0.01 -20.25
CA ALA A 190 5.16 1.17 -21.12
C ALA A 190 3.86 1.96 -21.32
N ARG A 191 2.74 1.26 -21.50
CA ARG A 191 1.43 1.91 -21.65
C ARG A 191 1.01 2.57 -20.35
N GLN A 192 1.25 1.94 -19.20
CA GLN A 192 0.89 2.52 -17.92
C GLN A 192 1.70 3.78 -17.61
N HIS A 193 3.01 3.80 -17.89
CA HIS A 193 3.79 5.02 -17.80
C HIS A 193 3.27 6.14 -18.71
N HIS A 194 2.88 5.82 -19.94
CA HIS A 194 2.30 6.81 -20.85
C HIS A 194 0.97 7.39 -20.31
N ILE A 195 0.12 6.56 -19.68
CA ILE A 195 -1.12 7.01 -19.03
C ILE A 195 -0.82 7.97 -17.88
N ILE A 196 0.09 7.58 -16.97
CA ILE A 196 0.50 8.42 -15.84
C ILE A 196 1.05 9.75 -16.35
N PHE A 197 1.98 9.72 -17.31
CA PHE A 197 2.56 10.93 -17.91
C PHE A 197 1.50 11.86 -18.51
N SER A 198 0.58 11.32 -19.29
CA SER A 198 -0.46 12.11 -19.97
C SER A 198 -1.41 12.77 -18.96
N ARG A 199 -1.76 12.06 -17.89
CA ARG A 199 -2.61 12.60 -16.81
C ARG A 199 -1.88 13.65 -15.98
N SER A 200 -0.61 13.43 -15.65
CA SER A 200 0.24 14.45 -15.02
C SER A 200 0.27 15.73 -15.85
N LEU A 201 0.53 15.61 -17.15
CA LEU A 201 0.60 16.77 -18.05
C LEU A 201 -0.75 17.49 -18.16
N ASN A 202 -1.86 16.74 -18.20
CA ASN A 202 -3.19 17.34 -18.22
C ASN A 202 -3.50 18.11 -16.93
N GLY A 203 -3.20 17.52 -15.77
CA GLY A 203 -3.35 18.19 -14.46
C GLY A 203 -2.52 19.46 -14.37
N LEU A 204 -1.23 19.38 -14.72
CA LEU A 204 -0.33 20.53 -14.76
C LEU A 204 -0.83 21.61 -15.71
N SER A 205 -1.28 21.25 -16.92
CA SER A 205 -1.80 22.23 -17.89
C SER A 205 -3.04 22.96 -17.39
N ARG A 206 -3.93 22.29 -16.65
CA ARG A 206 -5.13 22.93 -16.08
C ARG A 206 -4.74 23.93 -14.99
N THR A 207 -3.83 23.54 -14.09
CA THR A 207 -3.36 24.42 -13.01
C THR A 207 -2.57 25.61 -13.54
N LEU A 208 -1.68 25.39 -14.52
CA LEU A 208 -0.88 26.46 -15.11
C LEU A 208 -1.74 27.45 -15.90
N ARG A 209 -2.70 26.97 -16.71
CA ARG A 209 -3.63 27.87 -17.42
C ARG A 209 -4.46 28.70 -16.44
N ARG A 210 -5.08 28.08 -15.44
CA ARG A 210 -5.85 28.78 -14.40
C ARG A 210 -5.02 29.88 -13.73
N LYS A 211 -3.77 29.59 -13.35
CA LYS A 211 -2.88 30.59 -12.72
C LYS A 211 -2.51 31.73 -13.68
N VAL A 212 -2.29 31.44 -14.96
CA VAL A 212 -2.03 32.49 -15.97
C VAL A 212 -3.24 33.40 -16.13
N ASP A 213 -4.44 32.83 -16.21
CA ASP A 213 -5.69 33.59 -16.34
C ASP A 213 -5.98 34.42 -15.08
N GLU A 214 -5.77 33.85 -13.89
CA GLU A 214 -5.87 34.58 -12.60
C GLU A 214 -4.88 35.75 -12.54
N LEU A 215 -3.62 35.54 -12.96
CA LEU A 215 -2.62 36.61 -13.03
C LEU A 215 -3.02 37.71 -14.02
N GLN A 216 -3.63 37.37 -15.14
CA GLN A 216 -4.15 38.36 -16.10
C GLN A 216 -5.32 39.17 -15.52
N LEU A 217 -6.25 38.52 -14.81
CA LEU A 217 -7.34 39.19 -14.09
C LEU A 217 -6.81 40.18 -13.04
N PHE A 218 -5.84 39.78 -12.22
CA PHE A 218 -5.21 40.69 -11.25
C PHE A 218 -4.48 41.85 -11.92
N ALA A 219 -3.80 41.61 -13.05
CA ALA A 219 -3.15 42.67 -13.80
C ALA A 219 -4.16 43.70 -14.31
N VAL A 220 -5.33 43.29 -14.82
CA VAL A 220 -6.39 44.20 -15.28
C VAL A 220 -6.93 45.05 -14.12
N CYS A 221 -7.18 44.47 -12.94
CA CYS A 221 -7.71 45.22 -11.80
C CYS A 221 -6.75 46.31 -11.26
N ILE A 222 -5.44 46.18 -11.43
CA ILE A 222 -4.48 47.20 -10.98
C ILE A 222 -4.56 48.46 -11.85
N TYR A 223 -4.90 48.33 -13.14
CA TYR A 223 -5.01 49.46 -14.07
C TYR A 223 -6.36 50.19 -13.99
N GLU A 224 -7.36 49.65 -13.29
CA GLU A 224 -8.67 50.28 -13.09
C GLU A 224 -8.79 51.04 -11.76
N VAL A 225 -7.73 51.13 -10.96
CA VAL A 225 -7.72 51.95 -9.75
C VAL A 225 -7.56 53.43 -10.13
N SER A 226 -8.68 54.13 -10.26
CA SER A 226 -8.67 55.60 -10.36
C SER A 226 -8.07 56.21 -9.07
N PRO A 227 -7.14 57.18 -9.18
CA PRO A 227 -6.63 57.89 -8.01
C PRO A 227 -7.78 58.59 -7.27
N PRO A 228 -7.74 58.64 -5.92
CA PRO A 228 -8.80 59.28 -5.14
C PRO A 228 -8.91 60.76 -5.53
N GLU A 229 -10.14 61.25 -5.70
CA GLU A 229 -10.37 62.65 -6.04
C GLU A 229 -9.77 63.57 -4.97
N PRO A 230 -9.10 64.66 -5.37
CA PRO A 230 -8.49 65.58 -4.43
C PRO A 230 -9.58 66.24 -3.59
N ASN A 231 -9.46 66.12 -2.26
CA ASN A 231 -10.33 66.82 -1.31
C ASN A 231 -10.30 68.32 -1.59
N GLU A 232 -11.43 68.88 -2.01
CA GLU A 232 -11.64 70.32 -2.07
C GLU A 232 -11.73 70.88 -0.64
N THR A 233 -10.81 71.78 -0.30
CA THR A 233 -10.85 72.67 0.89
C THR A 233 -11.72 73.88 0.67
#